data_AF-A0A838FWS7-F1
#
_entry.id   AF-A0A838FWS7-F1
#
_cell.length_a   1.000
_cell.length_b   1.000
_cell.length_c   1.000
_cell.angle_alpha   90.00
_cell.angle_beta   90.00
_cell.angle_gamma   90.00
#
_symmetry.space_group_name_H-M   'P 1'
#
loop_
_entity.id
_entity.type
_entity.pdbx_description
1 polymer ?
#
loop_
_entity_poly.entity_id
_entity_poly.type
_entity_poly.pdbx_seq_one_letter_code
_entity_poly.pdbx_strand_id
1 'polypeptide(L)'
;MASIQRRTNGSWRARYRDAAGREHAKHFDRKVDAQRFLDGVTSAVVTGAYVDPTLSQVTVADWSARWLSAVQVKPSTAARYE
;
A
#
# COMPACT_ATOMS: atom_id res chain seq x y z
N MET A 1 -12.44 -9.09 -1.67
CA MET A 1 -13.76 -8.44 -1.63
C MET A 1 -13.58 -6.92 -1.50
N ALA A 2 -14.29 -6.14 -2.32
CA ALA A 2 -14.24 -4.68 -2.31
C ALA A 2 -15.65 -4.11 -2.05
N SER A 3 -15.76 -2.99 -1.33
CA SER A 3 -17.04 -2.36 -1.01
C SER A 3 -16.99 -0.84 -1.07
N ILE A 4 -18.09 -0.22 -1.48
CA ILE A 4 -18.27 1.24 -1.47
C ILE A 4 -19.44 1.58 -0.57
N GLN A 5 -19.24 2.49 0.39
CA GLN A 5 -20.30 3.03 1.23
C GLN A 5 -20.32 4.55 1.21
N ARG A 6 -21.53 5.12 1.13
CA ARG A 6 -21.77 6.55 1.31
C ARG A 6 -21.84 6.86 2.81
N ARG A 7 -21.13 7.89 3.27
CA ARG A 7 -21.19 8.38 4.66
C ARG A 7 -22.20 9.52 4.77
N THR A 8 -22.61 9.80 6.00
CA THR A 8 -23.57 10.85 6.35
C THR A 8 -23.12 12.25 5.94
N ASN A 9 -21.81 12.49 5.85
CA ASN A 9 -21.19 13.72 5.36
C ASN A 9 -21.14 13.84 3.82
N GLY A 10 -21.75 12.92 3.07
CA GLY A 10 -21.74 12.93 1.60
C GLY A 10 -20.53 12.26 0.95
N SER A 11 -19.47 11.96 1.70
CA SER A 11 -18.27 11.28 1.17
C SER A 11 -18.52 9.80 0.87
N TRP A 12 -17.77 9.28 -0.10
CA TRP A 12 -17.78 7.89 -0.54
C TRP A 12 -16.53 7.18 -0.02
N ARG A 13 -16.72 6.14 0.78
CA ARG A 13 -15.64 5.30 1.31
C ARG A 13 -15.52 4.05 0.45
N ALA A 14 -14.41 3.94 -0.28
CA ALA A 14 -13.96 2.71 -0.92
C ALA A 14 -13.17 1.86 0.07
N ARG A 15 -13.45 0.56 0.13
CA ARG A 15 -12.70 -0.44 0.91
C ARG A 15 -12.29 -1.60 0.02
N TYR A 16 -11.06 -2.07 0.19
CA TYR A 16 -10.57 -3.29 -0.45
C TYR A 16 -9.66 -4.05 0.50
N ARG A 17 -9.39 -5.32 0.18
CA ARG A 17 -8.36 -6.11 0.85
C ARG A 17 -7.20 -6.33 -0.12
N ASP A 18 -5.98 -6.18 0.39
CA ASP A 18 -4.78 -6.51 -0.39
C ASP A 18 -4.50 -8.02 -0.41
N ALA A 19 -3.47 -8.43 -1.14
CA ALA A 19 -3.04 -9.82 -1.23
C ALA A 19 -2.59 -10.42 0.13
N ALA A 20 -2.22 -9.58 1.10
CA ALA A 20 -1.89 -9.97 2.46
C ALA A 20 -3.12 -10.03 3.38
N GLY A 21 -4.32 -9.80 2.85
CA GLY A 21 -5.58 -9.81 3.59
C GLY A 21 -5.85 -8.57 4.44
N ARG A 22 -5.00 -7.53 4.38
CA ARG A 22 -5.19 -6.28 5.11
C ARG A 22 -6.27 -5.44 4.45
N GLU A 23 -7.17 -4.89 5.26
CA GLU A 23 -8.21 -3.98 4.79
C GLU A 23 -7.69 -2.56 4.66
N HIS A 24 -7.89 -1.96 3.49
CA HIS A 24 -7.53 -0.59 3.17
C HIS A 24 -8.79 0.21 2.85
N ALA A 25 -8.84 1.46 3.30
CA ALA A 25 -9.97 2.36 3.06
C ALA A 25 -9.51 3.71 2.53
N LYS A 26 -10.21 4.24 1.52
CA LYS A 26 -9.98 5.57 0.95
C LYS A 26 -11.29 6.32 0.77
N HIS A 27 -11.30 7.62 1.03
CA HIS A 27 -12.49 8.48 0.88
C HIS A 27 -12.40 9.31 -0.40
N PHE A 28 -13.56 9.54 -1.02
CA PHE A 28 -13.73 10.30 -2.25
C PHE A 28 -15.00 11.15 -2.17
N ASP A 29 -15.04 12.25 -2.90
CA ASP A 29 -16.22 13.13 -2.93
C ASP A 29 -17.30 12.59 -3.87
N ARG A 30 -16.92 11.82 -4.90
CA ARG A 30 -17.84 11.23 -5.88
C ARG A 30 -17.78 9.71 -5.88
N LYS A 31 -18.96 9.08 -6.05
CA LYS A 31 -19.09 7.61 -6.16
C LYS A 31 -18.27 7.05 -7.32
N VAL A 32 -18.27 7.75 -8.45
CA VAL A 32 -17.58 7.31 -9.68
C VAL A 32 -16.07 7.24 -9.48
N ASP A 33 -15.49 8.19 -8.75
CA ASP A 33 -14.06 8.19 -8.43
C ASP A 33 -13.71 7.02 -7.49
N ALA A 34 -14.55 6.77 -6.48
CA ALA A 34 -14.41 5.62 -5.59
C ALA A 34 -14.48 4.28 -6.34
N GLN A 35 -15.38 4.17 -7.32
CA GLN A 35 -15.52 2.97 -8.15
C GLN A 35 -14.29 2.77 -9.05
N ARG A 36 -13.88 3.80 -9.80
CA ARG A 36 -12.68 3.73 -10.65
C ARG A 36 -11.43 3.34 -9.87
N PHE A 37 -11.29 3.87 -8.66
CA PHE A 37 -10.20 3.50 -7.76
C PHE A 37 -10.23 2.01 -7.39
N LEU A 38 -11.39 1.48 -7.00
CA LEU A 38 -11.52 0.06 -6.68
C LEU A 38 -11.27 -0.85 -7.87
N ASP A 39 -11.72 -0.47 -9.07
CA ASP A 39 -11.51 -1.25 -10.29
C ASP A 39 -10.01 -1.34 -10.60
N GLY A 40 -9.29 -0.23 -10.51
CA GLY A 40 -7.83 -0.18 -10.70
C GLY A 40 -7.06 -0.99 -9.65
N VAL A 41 -7.41 -0.83 -8.37
CA VAL A 41 -6.76 -1.57 -7.29
C VAL A 41 -7.05 -3.07 -7.38
N THR A 42 -8.28 -3.46 -7.68
CA THR A 42 -8.66 -4.87 -7.84
C THR A 42 -7.89 -5.51 -8.99
N SER A 43 -7.77 -4.79 -10.12
CA SER A 43 -6.95 -5.25 -11.25
C SER A 43 -5.48 -5.44 -10.83
N ALA A 44 -4.88 -4.47 -10.14
CA ALA A 44 -3.50 -4.55 -9.66
C ALA A 44 -3.28 -5.70 -8.67
N VAL A 45 -4.24 -5.97 -7.78
CA VAL A 45 -4.15 -7.08 -6.82
C VAL A 45 -4.21 -8.42 -7.54
N VAL A 46 -5.10 -8.57 -8.54
CA VAL A 46 -5.23 -9.80 -9.33
C VAL A 46 -3.99 -10.06 -10.20
N THR A 47 -3.38 -9.02 -10.78
CA THR A 47 -2.18 -9.15 -11.60
C THR A 47 -0.89 -9.25 -10.79
N GLY A 48 -0.95 -9.11 -9.46
CA GLY A 48 0.23 -9.07 -8.60
C GLY A 48 1.06 -7.78 -8.71
N ALA A 49 0.57 -6.78 -9.44
CA ALA A 49 1.22 -5.47 -9.60
C ALA A 49 0.85 -4.47 -8.49
N TYR A 50 0.04 -4.89 -7.52
CA TYR A 50 -0.38 -4.02 -6.42
C TYR A 50 0.80 -3.69 -5.50
N VAL A 51 1.18 -2.41 -5.49
CA VAL A 51 2.11 -1.82 -4.54
C VAL A 51 1.31 -1.09 -3.48
N ASP A 52 1.56 -1.39 -2.20
CA ASP A 52 0.91 -0.71 -1.09
C ASP A 52 1.28 0.80 -1.13
N PRO A 53 0.30 1.72 -1.22
CA PRO A 53 0.57 3.16 -1.29
C PRO A 53 1.33 3.71 -0.07
N THR A 54 1.24 3.03 1.08
CA THR A 54 2.01 3.40 2.28
C THR A 54 3.48 3.03 2.15
N LEU A 55 3.81 1.96 1.41
CA LEU A 55 5.19 1.58 1.10
C LEU A 55 5.84 2.55 0.11
N SER A 56 5.07 3.19 -0.77
CA SER A 56 5.59 4.27 -1.64
C SER A 56 5.98 5.55 -0.89
N GLN A 57 5.67 5.67 0.40
CA GLN A 57 6.13 6.79 1.24
C GLN A 57 7.40 6.44 2.05
N VAL A 58 7.88 5.20 2.00
CA VAL A 58 9.10 4.81 2.69
C VAL A 58 10.29 5.34 1.90
N THR A 59 11.14 6.14 2.55
CA THR A 59 12.36 6.63 1.92
C THR A 59 13.34 5.47 1.70
N VAL A 60 14.21 5.59 0.70
CA VAL A 60 15.28 4.58 0.47
C VAL A 60 16.15 4.44 1.71
N ALA A 61 16.36 5.51 2.47
CA ALA A 61 17.10 5.49 3.73
C ALA A 61 16.42 4.59 4.78
N ASP A 62 15.13 4.80 5.05
CA ASP A 62 14.36 3.98 6.01
C ASP A 62 14.30 2.51 5.60
N TRP A 63 14.16 2.24 4.29
CA TRP A 63 14.14 0.89 3.76
C TRP A 63 15.51 0.21 3.89
N SER A 64 16.59 0.91 3.58
CA SER A 64 17.96 0.37 3.65
C SER A 64 18.36 0.01 5.07
N ALA A 65 17.99 0.82 6.07
CA ALA A 65 18.24 0.54 7.48
C ALA A 65 17.51 -0.73 7.94
N ARG A 66 16.23 -0.89 7.56
CA ARG A 66 15.47 -2.11 7.84
C ARG A 66 16.09 -3.34 7.17
N TRP A 67 16.51 -3.21 5.91
CA TRP A 67 17.15 -4.30 5.17
C TRP A 67 18.49 -4.72 5.80
N LEU A 68 19.36 -3.77 6.14
CA LEU A 68 20.63 -4.06 6.81
C LEU A 68 20.43 -4.71 8.19
N SER A 69 19.37 -4.34 8.92
CA SER A 69 19.06 -4.97 10.21
C SER A 69 18.59 -6.43 10.10
N ALA A 70 18.00 -6.80 8.95
CA ALA A 70 17.47 -8.14 8.71
C ALA A 70 18.49 -9.10 8.08
N VAL A 71 19.60 -8.59 7.51
CA VAL A 71 20.60 -9.39 6.81
C VAL A 71 21.83 -9.60 7.71
N GLN A 72 22.27 -10.85 7.85
CA GLN A 72 23.58 -11.18 8.42
C GLN A 72 24.68 -10.84 7.41
N VAL A 73 25.14 -9.58 7.42
CA VAL A 73 26.30 -9.13 6.66
C VAL A 73 27.59 -9.44 7.41
N LYS A 74 28.62 -9.89 6.70
CA LYS A 74 29.97 -10.03 7.29
C LYS A 74 30.45 -8.64 7.80
N PRO A 75 31.19 -8.58 8.92
CA PRO A 75 31.64 -7.31 9.51
C PRO A 75 32.40 -6.40 8.53
N SER A 76 33.21 -7.00 7.65
CA SER A 76 33.96 -6.27 6.61
C SER A 76 33.07 -5.58 5.56
N THR A 77 31.86 -6.10 5.36
CA THR A 77 30.89 -5.53 4.43
C THR A 77 30.05 -4.46 5.12
N ALA A 78 29.71 -4.66 6.40
CA ALA A 78 29.04 -3.65 7.21
C ALA A 78 29.87 -2.35 7.33
N ALA A 79 31.18 -2.47 7.55
CA ALA A 79 32.10 -1.33 7.64
C ALA A 79 32.26 -0.51 6.34
N ARG A 80 31.72 -0.98 5.20
CA ARG A 80 31.68 -0.23 3.93
C ARG A 80 30.36 0.49 3.70
N TYR A 81 29.36 0.26 4.55
CA TYR A 81 28.04 0.88 4.47
C TYR A 81 27.84 2.01 5.49
N GLU A 82 28.77 2.17 6.44
CA GLU A 82 28.96 3.39 7.25
C GLU A 82 29.77 4.44 6.47
#